data_AF-A0A9E3VV73-F1
#
_entry.id   AF-A0A9E3VV73-F1
#
_cell.length_a   1.000
_cell.length_b   1.000
_cell.length_c   1.000
_cell.angle_alpha   90.00
_cell.angle_beta   90.00
_cell.angle_gamma   90.00
#
_symmetry.space_group_name_H-M   'P 1'
#
loop_
_entity.id
_entity.type
_entity.pdbx_description
1 polymer ?
#
loop_
_entity_poly.entity_id
_entity_poly.type
_entity_poly.pdbx_seq_one_letter_code
_entity_poly.pdbx_strand_id
1 'polypeptide(L)'
;MSKLESLHFDNGFARLPESYYSRVCPTPVPDPYLVCHSPEALSLLDLDEREITRPEMITTLAGNQLLPGMDAIAALYAGHQFGHFVPQLGDGRAILLGEVKNAAGEGWEIQLKGAGRTPYSRGGDGRAVLRSSIREFLCSEAMHALGIPTTRALAIIGSDHPVYREDEETAALVTRLAP
;
A
#
# COMPACT_ATOMS: atom_id res chain seq x y z
N MET A 1 -11.82 -14.08 -13.57
CA MET A 1 -11.51 -13.43 -12.29
C MET A 1 -11.28 -14.50 -11.24
N SER A 2 -10.27 -14.29 -10.41
CA SER A 2 -9.63 -15.25 -9.53
C SER A 2 -9.95 -14.93 -8.05
N LYS A 3 -9.64 -15.86 -7.15
CA LYS A 3 -9.82 -15.66 -5.70
C LYS A 3 -8.57 -15.09 -5.06
N LEU A 4 -8.69 -14.51 -3.87
CA LEU A 4 -7.56 -13.99 -3.11
C LEU A 4 -6.41 -15.01 -2.93
N GLU A 5 -6.74 -16.27 -2.66
CA GLU A 5 -5.76 -17.34 -2.43
C GLU A 5 -5.05 -17.80 -3.71
N SER A 6 -5.52 -17.39 -4.88
CA SER A 6 -4.92 -17.75 -6.17
C SER A 6 -3.93 -16.72 -6.71
N LEU A 7 -3.70 -15.63 -5.97
CA LEU A 7 -2.67 -14.66 -6.33
C LEU A 7 -1.29 -15.32 -6.36
N HIS A 8 -0.55 -15.08 -7.45
CA HIS A 8 0.81 -15.55 -7.61
C HIS A 8 1.79 -14.42 -7.32
N PHE A 9 2.51 -14.51 -6.19
CA PHE A 9 3.51 -13.53 -5.79
C PHE A 9 4.88 -13.84 -6.41
N ASP A 10 5.45 -12.85 -7.09
CA ASP A 10 6.79 -12.88 -7.68
C ASP A 10 7.59 -11.67 -7.17
N ASN A 11 7.97 -11.67 -5.90
CA ASN A 11 8.56 -10.51 -5.20
C ASN A 11 9.95 -10.10 -5.74
N GLY A 12 10.00 -9.43 -6.88
CA GLY A 12 11.23 -9.05 -7.57
C GLY A 12 12.13 -8.18 -6.72
N PHE A 13 11.57 -7.10 -6.14
CA PHE A 13 12.33 -6.17 -5.30
C PHE A 13 12.91 -6.83 -4.06
N ALA A 14 12.15 -7.72 -3.41
CA ALA A 14 12.59 -8.42 -2.19
C ALA A 14 13.72 -9.44 -2.44
N ARG A 15 14.03 -9.76 -3.70
CA ARG A 15 15.21 -10.58 -4.07
C ARG A 15 16.48 -9.76 -4.28
N LEU A 16 16.41 -8.42 -4.29
CA LEU A 16 17.59 -7.57 -4.32
C LEU A 16 18.41 -7.73 -3.03
N PRO A 17 19.68 -7.29 -3.01
CA PRO A 17 20.48 -7.28 -1.79
C PRO A 17 19.80 -6.49 -0.67
N GLU A 18 20.01 -6.90 0.58
CA GLU A 18 19.40 -6.24 1.75
C GLU A 18 19.86 -4.79 1.96
N SER A 19 20.85 -4.31 1.19
CA SER A 19 21.21 -2.89 1.16
C SER A 19 20.16 -1.98 0.50
N TYR A 20 19.18 -2.55 -0.22
CA TYR A 20 18.15 -1.78 -0.93
C TYR A 20 16.84 -1.63 -0.14
N TYR A 21 16.64 -2.42 0.91
CA TYR A 21 15.40 -2.43 1.67
C TYR A 21 15.59 -2.94 3.09
N SER A 22 14.55 -2.86 3.92
CA SER A 22 14.45 -3.61 5.16
C SER A 22 13.17 -4.43 5.17
N ARG A 23 13.24 -5.70 5.55
CA ARG A 23 12.05 -6.52 5.80
C ARG A 23 11.31 -5.99 7.02
N VAL A 24 10.04 -5.67 6.85
CA VAL A 24 9.21 -5.07 7.90
C VAL A 24 7.79 -5.62 7.81
N CYS A 25 7.21 -5.92 8.96
CA CYS A 25 5.79 -6.23 9.02
C CYS A 25 4.99 -4.93 9.17
N PRO A 26 3.84 -4.80 8.50
CA PRO A 26 2.89 -3.74 8.81
C PRO A 26 2.50 -3.73 10.30
N THR A 27 2.23 -2.54 10.83
CA THR A 27 1.67 -2.36 12.16
C THR A 27 0.14 -2.39 12.04
N PRO A 28 -0.55 -3.38 12.66
CA PRO A 28 -2.00 -3.50 12.54
C PRO A 28 -2.77 -2.27 13.02
N VAL A 29 -4.02 -2.17 12.58
CA VAL A 29 -5.02 -1.22 13.10
C VAL A 29 -6.24 -1.98 13.66
N PRO A 30 -6.89 -1.50 14.73
CA PRO A 30 -8.09 -2.11 15.28
C PRO A 30 -9.29 -1.94 14.32
N ASP A 31 -10.18 -2.92 14.32
CA ASP A 31 -11.51 -2.88 13.67
C ASP A 31 -11.51 -2.24 12.26
N PRO A 32 -10.67 -2.73 11.32
CA PRO A 32 -10.57 -2.14 9.99
C PRO A 32 -11.86 -2.34 9.18
N TYR A 33 -12.21 -1.33 8.38
CA TYR A 33 -13.36 -1.38 7.47
C TYR A 33 -13.03 -0.82 6.09
N LEU A 34 -13.69 -1.36 5.06
CA LEU A 34 -13.57 -0.86 3.70
C LEU A 34 -14.28 0.50 3.58
N VAL A 35 -13.55 1.54 3.15
CA VAL A 35 -14.12 2.86 2.85
C VAL A 35 -14.57 2.93 1.39
N CYS A 36 -13.69 2.55 0.47
CA CYS A 36 -13.99 2.43 -0.96
C CYS A 36 -12.91 1.59 -1.69
N HIS A 37 -13.22 1.17 -2.92
CA HIS A 37 -12.28 0.48 -3.82
C HIS A 37 -12.48 0.92 -5.28
N SER A 38 -11.48 0.65 -6.12
CA SER A 38 -11.54 0.80 -7.57
C SER A 38 -11.66 -0.58 -8.22
N PRO A 39 -12.79 -0.91 -8.87
CA PRO A 39 -12.95 -2.18 -9.59
C PRO A 39 -11.92 -2.37 -10.70
N GLU A 40 -11.52 -1.28 -11.36
CA GLU A 40 -10.52 -1.28 -12.42
C GLU A 40 -9.09 -1.50 -11.91
N ALA A 41 -8.77 -0.99 -10.72
CA ALA A 41 -7.46 -1.28 -10.10
C ALA A 41 -7.43 -2.71 -9.54
N LEU A 42 -8.55 -3.21 -9.01
CA LEU A 42 -8.66 -4.59 -8.53
C LEU A 42 -8.48 -5.61 -9.67
N SER A 43 -9.01 -5.31 -10.86
CA SER A 43 -8.89 -6.19 -12.02
C SER A 43 -7.46 -6.34 -12.55
N LEU A 44 -6.55 -5.41 -12.22
CA LEU A 44 -5.11 -5.54 -12.53
C LEU A 44 -4.46 -6.75 -11.84
N LEU A 45 -5.04 -7.17 -10.70
CA LEU A 45 -4.63 -8.35 -9.95
C LEU A 45 -5.45 -9.60 -10.33
N ASP A 46 -6.26 -9.53 -11.39
CA ASP A 46 -7.21 -10.56 -11.85
C ASP A 46 -8.29 -10.97 -10.85
N LEU A 47 -8.46 -10.24 -9.75
CA LEU A 47 -9.37 -10.61 -8.68
C LEU A 47 -10.84 -10.35 -9.04
N ASP A 48 -11.71 -11.22 -8.53
CA ASP A 48 -13.15 -11.00 -8.59
C ASP A 48 -13.55 -9.88 -7.63
N GLU A 49 -14.43 -8.98 -8.07
CA GLU A 49 -14.86 -7.85 -7.24
C GLU A 49 -15.50 -8.28 -5.92
N ARG A 50 -16.12 -9.47 -5.86
CA ARG A 50 -16.69 -10.00 -4.62
C ARG A 50 -15.64 -10.28 -3.54
N GLU A 51 -14.36 -10.38 -3.91
CA GLU A 51 -13.28 -10.60 -2.96
C GLU A 51 -13.01 -9.35 -2.09
N ILE A 52 -13.38 -8.15 -2.55
CA ILE A 52 -13.02 -6.89 -1.86
C ILE A 52 -13.70 -6.73 -0.49
N THR A 53 -14.88 -7.35 -0.31
CA THR A 53 -15.64 -7.31 0.95
C THR A 53 -15.33 -8.49 1.88
N ARG A 54 -14.44 -9.41 1.46
CA ARG A 54 -14.06 -10.53 2.31
C ARG A 54 -13.30 -10.04 3.54
N PRO A 55 -13.55 -10.60 4.73
CA PRO A 55 -12.80 -10.26 5.93
C PRO A 55 -11.28 -10.41 5.75
N GLU A 56 -10.83 -11.47 5.07
CA GLU A 56 -9.39 -11.69 4.83
C GLU A 56 -8.77 -10.63 3.91
N MET A 57 -9.54 -10.11 2.95
CA MET A 57 -9.08 -9.01 2.09
C MET A 57 -8.94 -7.73 2.92
N ILE A 58 -9.97 -7.38 3.70
CA ILE A 58 -9.95 -6.18 4.56
C ILE A 58 -8.78 -6.24 5.54
N THR A 59 -8.54 -7.37 6.21
CA THR A 59 -7.42 -7.52 7.14
C THR A 59 -6.07 -7.49 6.44
N THR A 60 -5.96 -8.03 5.22
CA THR A 60 -4.73 -7.94 4.42
C THR A 60 -4.43 -6.48 4.03
N LEU A 61 -5.43 -5.77 3.49
CA LEU A 61 -5.28 -4.37 3.05
C LEU A 61 -5.18 -3.39 4.24
N ALA A 62 -5.56 -3.81 5.45
CA ALA A 62 -5.30 -3.10 6.70
C ALA A 62 -3.87 -3.30 7.23
N GLY A 63 -3.10 -4.24 6.66
CA GLY A 63 -1.81 -4.66 7.21
C GLY A 63 -1.93 -5.49 8.50
N ASN A 64 -3.11 -6.04 8.79
CA ASN A 64 -3.32 -6.88 9.97
C ASN A 64 -2.85 -8.32 9.74
N GLN A 65 -2.74 -8.74 8.48
CA GLN A 65 -2.31 -10.06 8.07
C GLN A 65 -1.57 -9.98 6.74
N LEU A 66 -0.59 -10.87 6.53
CA LEU A 66 0.02 -11.10 5.23
C LEU A 66 -0.57 -12.38 4.61
N LEU A 67 -0.77 -12.34 3.29
CA LEU A 67 -1.13 -13.53 2.54
C LEU A 67 0.09 -14.43 2.33
N PRO A 68 -0.11 -15.76 2.19
CA PRO A 68 0.95 -16.65 1.76
C PRO A 68 1.61 -16.15 0.46
N GLY A 69 2.93 -16.04 0.46
CA GLY A 69 3.72 -15.57 -0.69
C GLY A 69 4.15 -14.11 -0.63
N MET A 70 3.57 -13.28 0.23
CA MET A 70 4.04 -11.91 0.48
C MET A 70 5.42 -11.91 1.17
N ASP A 71 6.32 -11.00 0.76
CA ASP A 71 7.60 -10.70 1.43
C ASP A 71 7.67 -9.19 1.66
N ALA A 72 7.17 -8.77 2.84
CA ALA A 72 6.92 -7.37 3.12
C ALA A 72 8.21 -6.59 3.42
N ILE A 73 8.43 -5.50 2.68
CA ILE A 73 9.63 -4.67 2.76
C ILE A 73 9.31 -3.18 2.77
N ALA A 74 10.26 -2.39 3.28
CA ALA A 74 10.32 -0.94 3.08
C ALA A 74 11.58 -0.63 2.28
N ALA A 75 11.46 0.12 1.19
CA ALA A 75 12.60 0.46 0.34
C ALA A 75 13.45 1.58 0.96
N LEU A 76 14.77 1.50 0.75
CA LEU A 76 15.71 2.57 1.06
C LEU A 76 15.94 3.42 -0.19
N TYR A 77 15.87 4.74 -0.03
CA TYR A 77 16.25 5.69 -1.08
C TYR A 77 16.76 6.99 -0.44
N ALA A 78 17.32 7.87 -1.28
CA ALA A 78 17.73 9.23 -0.93
C ALA A 78 17.04 10.22 -1.88
N GLY A 79 17.21 11.52 -1.68
CA GLY A 79 16.67 12.49 -2.63
C GLY A 79 16.95 13.94 -2.30
N HIS A 80 16.75 14.82 -3.29
CA HIS A 80 16.78 16.25 -3.06
C HIS A 80 15.41 16.74 -2.60
N GLN A 81 15.33 17.31 -1.40
CA GLN A 81 14.11 17.96 -0.90
C GLN A 81 14.33 19.47 -0.92
N PHE A 82 13.51 20.19 -1.68
CA PHE A 82 13.60 21.65 -1.81
C PHE A 82 15.01 22.14 -2.22
N GLY A 83 15.67 21.41 -3.13
CA GLY A 83 17.02 21.75 -3.60
C GLY A 83 18.18 21.26 -2.73
N HIS A 84 17.91 20.67 -1.56
CA HIS A 84 18.94 20.15 -0.67
C HIS A 84 19.00 18.63 -0.71
N PHE A 85 20.20 18.06 -0.84
CA PHE A 85 20.38 16.62 -0.80
C PHE A 85 20.13 16.08 0.62
N VAL A 86 19.20 15.14 0.73
CA VAL A 86 18.93 14.37 1.94
C VAL A 86 19.49 12.97 1.71
N PRO A 87 20.58 12.58 2.40
CA PRO A 87 21.31 11.35 2.11
C PRO A 87 20.54 10.08 2.44
N GLN A 88 19.50 10.18 3.28
CA GLN A 88 18.65 9.05 3.62
C GLN A 88 17.20 9.48 3.76
N LEU A 89 16.37 8.88 2.91
CA LEU A 89 14.92 8.80 3.01
C LEU A 89 14.57 7.32 3.13
N GLY A 90 13.67 6.83 2.29
CA GLY A 90 13.11 5.49 2.37
C GLY A 90 11.61 5.52 2.66
N ASP A 91 11.00 4.36 2.56
CA ASP A 91 9.58 4.17 2.81
C ASP A 91 9.25 4.35 4.30
N GLY A 92 9.12 5.60 4.73
CA GLY A 92 8.92 5.93 6.15
C GLY A 92 7.51 5.69 6.69
N ARG A 93 6.54 5.41 5.82
CA ARG A 93 5.15 5.05 6.18
C ARG A 93 4.47 4.17 5.12
N ALA A 94 5.27 3.59 4.24
CA ALA A 94 4.81 2.72 3.18
C ALA A 94 5.50 1.36 3.36
N ILE A 95 4.81 0.29 2.99
CA ILE A 95 5.35 -1.07 2.99
C ILE A 95 4.88 -1.74 1.71
N LEU A 96 5.83 -2.21 0.91
CA LEU A 96 5.55 -3.09 -0.21
C LEU A 96 5.25 -4.47 0.37
N LEU A 97 4.03 -4.97 0.17
CA LEU A 97 3.63 -6.30 0.66
C LEU A 97 4.19 -7.42 -0.23
N GLY A 98 4.31 -7.14 -1.52
CA GLY A 98 4.78 -8.07 -2.53
C GLY A 98 4.40 -7.59 -3.92
N GLU A 99 4.76 -8.41 -4.91
CA GLU A 99 4.48 -8.16 -6.33
C GLU A 99 3.64 -9.31 -6.86
N VAL A 100 2.46 -9.03 -7.40
CA VAL A 100 1.59 -10.03 -8.01
C VAL A 100 1.88 -10.09 -9.51
N LYS A 101 2.03 -11.31 -10.03
CA LYS A 101 2.06 -11.54 -11.47
C LYS A 101 0.67 -11.91 -11.97
N ASN A 102 0.09 -11.08 -12.83
CA ASN A 102 -1.23 -11.31 -13.39
C ASN A 102 -1.18 -12.28 -14.59
N ALA A 103 -2.33 -12.68 -15.12
CA ALA A 103 -2.49 -13.62 -16.21
C ALA A 103 -1.96 -13.08 -17.56
N ALA A 104 -1.84 -11.76 -17.70
CA ALA A 104 -1.15 -11.12 -18.83
C ALA A 104 0.38 -11.18 -18.71
N GLY A 105 0.90 -11.65 -17.57
CA GLY A 105 2.33 -11.73 -17.28
C GLY A 105 2.95 -10.45 -16.74
N GLU A 106 2.12 -9.45 -16.42
CA GLU A 106 2.53 -8.17 -15.84
C GLU A 106 2.75 -8.31 -14.33
N GLY A 107 3.78 -7.63 -13.81
CA GLY A 107 4.01 -7.49 -12.37
C GLY A 107 3.26 -6.28 -11.84
N TRP A 108 2.66 -6.41 -10.66
CA TRP A 108 2.00 -5.33 -9.95
C TRP A 108 2.41 -5.35 -8.48
N GLU A 109 3.22 -4.37 -8.10
CA GLU A 109 3.59 -4.08 -6.72
C GLU A 109 2.35 -3.68 -5.91
N ILE A 110 2.15 -4.33 -4.75
CA ILE A 110 1.08 -4.01 -3.81
C ILE A 110 1.69 -3.28 -2.62
N GLN A 111 1.50 -1.97 -2.54
CA GLN A 111 2.06 -1.15 -1.46
C GLN A 111 0.96 -0.60 -0.56
N LEU A 112 1.09 -0.80 0.76
CA LEU A 112 0.24 -0.16 1.76
C LEU A 112 0.89 1.13 2.25
N LYS A 113 0.18 2.25 2.13
CA LYS A 113 0.58 3.53 2.70
C LYS A 113 -0.24 3.84 3.94
N GLY A 114 0.43 4.18 5.03
CA GLY A 114 -0.15 4.23 6.38
C GLY A 114 0.04 2.95 7.19
N ALA A 115 0.86 2.02 6.68
CA ALA A 115 1.06 0.68 7.20
C ALA A 115 1.88 0.60 8.50
N GLY A 116 2.21 1.73 9.12
CA GLY A 116 2.99 1.80 10.35
C GLY A 116 4.44 2.22 10.16
N ARG A 117 5.21 2.17 11.25
CA ARG A 117 6.60 2.63 11.26
C ARG A 117 7.52 1.62 10.61
N THR A 118 8.57 2.15 10.00
CA THR A 118 9.68 1.42 9.40
C THR A 118 10.99 2.01 9.92
N PRO A 119 12.16 1.39 9.64
CA PRO A 119 13.47 2.00 9.91
C PRO A 119 13.66 3.39 9.28
N TYR A 120 12.84 3.75 8.28
CA TYR A 120 12.92 5.01 7.55
C TYR A 120 11.89 6.06 7.99
N SER A 121 11.08 5.78 9.02
CA SER A 121 10.04 6.70 9.50
C SER A 121 10.58 8.00 10.09
N ARG A 122 11.86 8.04 10.48
CA ARG A 122 12.46 9.16 11.21
C ARG A 122 11.60 9.47 12.44
N GLY A 123 11.14 10.72 12.60
CA GLY A 123 10.24 11.15 13.67
C GLY A 123 8.74 10.94 13.39
N GLY A 124 8.35 10.37 12.24
CA GLY A 124 6.95 10.14 11.90
C GLY A 124 6.36 8.90 12.60
N ASP A 125 5.03 8.90 12.73
CA ASP A 125 4.25 7.80 13.32
C ASP A 125 4.00 6.63 12.36
N GLY A 126 4.36 6.76 11.08
CA GLY A 126 4.14 5.74 10.07
C GLY A 126 2.68 5.59 9.61
N ARG A 127 1.78 6.49 10.05
CA ARG A 127 0.34 6.43 9.74
C ARG A 127 -0.06 7.42 8.64
N ALA A 128 -1.15 7.08 7.96
CA ALA A 128 -1.90 8.00 7.12
C ALA A 128 -3.27 8.24 7.76
N VAL A 129 -3.84 9.40 7.47
CA VAL A 129 -5.17 9.80 7.96
C VAL A 129 -6.18 9.73 6.82
N LEU A 130 -7.45 9.53 7.16
CA LEU A 130 -8.52 9.31 6.18
C LEU A 130 -8.57 10.36 5.08
N ARG A 131 -8.47 11.65 5.41
CA ARG A 131 -8.48 12.75 4.42
C ARG A 131 -7.35 12.64 3.38
N SER A 132 -6.17 12.16 3.81
CA SER A 132 -5.01 12.04 2.93
C SER A 132 -5.15 10.85 1.99
N SER A 133 -5.65 9.73 2.51
CA SER A 133 -5.90 8.51 1.74
C SER A 133 -7.01 8.73 0.70
N ILE A 134 -8.09 9.42 1.05
CA ILE A 134 -9.18 9.78 0.12
C ILE A 134 -8.65 10.60 -1.05
N ARG A 135 -7.85 11.63 -0.78
CA ARG A 135 -7.29 12.49 -1.83
C ARG A 135 -6.37 11.72 -2.77
N GLU A 136 -5.52 10.85 -2.24
CA GLU A 136 -4.61 10.05 -3.04
C GLU A 136 -5.35 9.04 -3.92
N PHE A 137 -6.34 8.34 -3.37
CA PHE A 137 -7.18 7.41 -4.13
C PHE A 137 -7.90 8.13 -5.29
N LEU A 138 -8.60 9.22 -4.98
CA LEU A 138 -9.38 9.97 -5.97
C LEU A 138 -8.47 10.56 -7.06
N CYS A 139 -7.33 11.16 -6.70
CA CYS A 139 -6.41 11.70 -7.70
C CYS A 139 -5.80 10.60 -8.56
N SER A 140 -5.40 9.46 -7.98
CA SER A 140 -4.80 8.36 -8.74
C SER A 140 -5.76 7.83 -9.79
N GLU A 141 -7.00 7.50 -9.39
CA GLU A 141 -7.96 6.91 -10.32
C GLU A 141 -8.54 7.95 -11.30
N ALA A 142 -8.68 9.22 -10.90
CA ALA A 142 -9.08 10.28 -11.83
C ALA A 142 -8.01 10.53 -12.90
N MET A 143 -6.72 10.56 -12.53
CA MET A 143 -5.62 10.73 -13.49
C MET A 143 -5.59 9.56 -14.48
N HIS A 144 -5.79 8.33 -14.01
CA HIS A 144 -5.90 7.16 -14.88
C HIS A 144 -7.08 7.28 -15.86
N ALA A 145 -8.28 7.63 -15.36
CA ALA A 145 -9.48 7.81 -16.19
C ALA A 145 -9.34 8.93 -17.23
N LEU A 146 -8.47 9.93 -16.96
CA LEU A 146 -8.11 10.98 -17.91
C LEU A 146 -7.04 10.56 -18.93
N GLY A 147 -6.53 9.32 -18.86
CA GLY A 147 -5.47 8.81 -19.73
C GLY A 147 -4.08 9.33 -19.37
N ILE A 148 -3.87 9.83 -18.15
CA ILE A 148 -2.58 10.35 -17.69
C ILE A 148 -1.86 9.25 -16.88
N PRO A 149 -0.60 8.91 -17.22
CA PRO A 149 0.16 7.92 -16.46
C PRO A 149 0.26 8.26 -14.97
N THR A 150 -0.07 7.30 -14.13
CA THR A 150 -0.14 7.46 -12.67
C THR A 150 -0.03 6.08 -11.99
N THR A 151 0.38 6.06 -10.73
CA THR A 151 0.12 4.89 -9.88
C THR A 151 -1.39 4.70 -9.71
N ARG A 152 -1.83 3.48 -9.47
CA ARG A 152 -3.23 3.13 -9.26
C ARG A 152 -3.54 3.01 -7.78
N ALA A 153 -4.79 3.21 -7.39
CA ALA A 153 -5.25 3.04 -6.02
C ALA A 153 -6.37 1.99 -5.96
N LEU A 154 -6.07 0.85 -5.32
CA LEU A 154 -6.97 -0.29 -5.24
C LEU A 154 -8.09 -0.07 -4.22
N ALA A 155 -7.75 0.31 -2.99
CA ALA A 155 -8.75 0.54 -1.95
C ALA A 155 -8.24 1.45 -0.82
N ILE A 156 -9.20 1.98 -0.08
CA ILE A 156 -9.00 2.63 1.21
C ILE A 156 -9.60 1.76 2.30
N ILE A 157 -8.78 1.44 3.31
CA ILE A 157 -9.22 0.84 4.56
C ILE A 157 -9.17 1.91 5.65
N GLY A 158 -10.26 2.07 6.41
CA GLY A 158 -10.35 2.95 7.57
C GLY A 158 -10.24 2.18 8.88
N SER A 159 -9.90 2.88 9.95
CA SER A 159 -9.95 2.41 11.33
C SER A 159 -10.15 3.60 12.25
N ASP A 160 -10.97 3.46 13.29
CA ASP A 160 -11.22 4.54 14.26
C ASP A 160 -10.05 4.74 15.25
N HIS A 161 -8.89 4.15 14.96
CA HIS A 161 -7.66 4.38 15.70
C HIS A 161 -7.22 5.84 15.59
N PRO A 162 -6.99 6.54 16.72
CA PRO A 162 -6.64 7.95 16.70
C PRO A 162 -5.22 8.17 16.15
N VAL A 163 -5.10 9.17 15.29
CA VAL A 163 -3.83 9.63 14.68
C VAL A 163 -3.78 11.14 14.82
N TYR A 164 -2.73 11.65 15.48
CA TYR A 164 -2.62 13.07 15.79
C TYR A 164 -1.88 13.83 14.67
N ARG A 165 -2.51 14.89 14.16
CA ARG A 165 -1.90 15.86 13.24
C ARG A 165 -2.05 17.26 13.84
N GLU A 166 -2.64 18.19 13.12
CA GLU A 166 -3.09 19.46 13.69
C GLU A 166 -4.24 19.24 14.68
N ASP A 167 -5.12 18.28 14.37
CA ASP A 167 -6.23 17.80 15.20
C ASP A 167 -6.14 16.27 15.38
N GLU A 168 -7.01 15.71 16.22
CA GLU A 168 -7.21 14.25 16.27
C GLU A 168 -7.97 13.79 15.02
N GLU A 169 -7.38 12.85 14.29
CA GLU A 169 -7.94 12.22 13.10
C GLU A 169 -7.99 10.69 13.25
N THR A 170 -8.55 10.00 12.26
CA THR A 170 -8.59 8.53 12.23
C THR A 170 -7.57 7.94 11.25
N ALA A 171 -7.02 6.78 11.61
CA ALA A 171 -6.10 6.04 10.76
C ALA A 171 -6.78 5.57 9.48
N ALA A 172 -6.04 5.62 8.38
CA ALA A 172 -6.44 4.99 7.13
C ALA A 172 -5.22 4.41 6.41
N LEU A 173 -5.49 3.43 5.55
CA LEU A 173 -4.52 2.87 4.63
C LEU A 173 -5.04 3.04 3.21
N VAL A 174 -4.15 3.39 2.29
CA VAL A 174 -4.42 3.30 0.85
C VAL A 174 -3.54 2.22 0.25
N THR A 175 -4.17 1.29 -0.48
CA THR A 175 -3.47 0.26 -1.25
C THR A 175 -3.13 0.83 -2.61
N ARG A 176 -1.85 1.06 -2.85
CA ARG A 176 -1.31 1.57 -4.11
C ARG A 176 -0.78 0.43 -4.96
N LEU A 177 -1.08 0.47 -6.26
CA LEU A 177 -0.52 -0.44 -7.25
C LEU A 177 0.38 0.31 -8.25
N ALA A 178 1.49 -0.32 -8.62
CA ALA A 178 2.41 0.15 -9.65
C ALA A 178 3.06 -1.07 -10.33
N PRO A 179 3.47 -0.95 -11.61
CA PRO A 179 4.22 -1.98 -12.30
C PRO A 179 5.69 -2.05 -11.86
#